data_AF-A0A2N0NJA3-F1
#
_entry.id   AF-A0A2N0NJA3-F1
#
_cell.length_a   1.000
_cell.length_b   1.000
_cell.length_c   1.000
_cell.angle_alpha   90.00
_cell.angle_beta   90.00
_cell.angle_gamma   90.00
#
_symmetry.space_group_name_H-M   'P 1'
#
loop_
_entity.id
_entity.type
_entity.pdbx_description
1 polymer ?
#
loop_
_entity_poly.entity_id
_entity_poly.type
_entity_poly.pdbx_seq_one_letter_code
_entity_poly.pdbx_strand_id
1 'polypeptide(L)'
;FFEDEHVIIVCTTSEQLNEWIKCKHFQIDLSFKRVMGEINEFEINYYSNEHNLILTFARVFTNRATTIAYQRIFRVLFDLVLQLTGSPPQFKHIHGSGWNCIIADLDYAQAKGLGLALNEIDNTKDWEEHLVHIFRSCLVHYKRKIREKGYNDIVKNKMIALLTAESESAINQVFDDIQAIEENAADWITFYRQKWVIASLNKSMSKIANDVWITSPDNTNVAESAHALSNRRGRDLKLLTAILHGQKLDKERFTTIYVHQKYNIPNKGRDKGLISRNVMSNKRNAKKLTKVVPTKRKQNEHTGSNKKTKTNIIEIEENDKENICTISSRKIKTRNGTEGDDKESEFTLKLSELEFQERALALRERELILREKEAKIREMELSLAEKEHVLNSTK
;
A
#
# COMPACT_ATOMS: atom_id res chain seq x y z
N PHE A 1 23.71 -7.43 4.19
CA PHE A 1 24.24 -7.32 2.82
C PHE A 1 24.63 -8.70 2.38
N PHE A 2 24.16 -9.14 1.22
CA PHE A 2 24.58 -10.41 0.63
C PHE A 2 25.82 -10.19 -0.24
N GLU A 3 26.58 -11.25 -0.52
CA GLU A 3 27.79 -11.22 -1.34
C GLU A 3 27.55 -10.66 -2.75
N ASP A 4 26.33 -10.79 -3.25
CA ASP A 4 25.90 -10.25 -4.53
C ASP A 4 25.39 -8.80 -4.43
N GLU A 5 25.71 -8.04 -3.39
CA GLU A 5 25.24 -6.65 -3.16
C GLU A 5 23.71 -6.50 -3.00
N HIS A 6 22.99 -7.60 -2.78
CA HIS A 6 21.57 -7.53 -2.46
C HIS A 6 21.38 -6.88 -1.07
N VAL A 7 20.54 -5.86 -1.03
CA VAL A 7 20.12 -5.15 0.19
C VAL A 7 18.71 -5.63 0.57
N ILE A 8 18.55 -6.04 1.82
CA ILE A 8 17.25 -6.31 2.44
C ILE A 8 17.24 -5.60 3.78
N ILE A 9 16.31 -4.67 3.96
CA ILE A 9 16.03 -4.05 5.26
C ILE A 9 14.57 -4.33 5.58
N VAL A 10 14.34 -5.16 6.61
CA VAL A 10 12.98 -5.49 7.07
C VAL A 10 12.62 -4.57 8.23
N CYS A 11 11.47 -3.92 8.13
CA CYS A 11 10.88 -3.11 9.18
C CYS A 11 9.56 -3.76 9.62
N THR A 12 9.55 -4.27 10.85
CA THR A 12 8.39 -4.89 11.50
C THR A 12 8.56 -4.88 13.01
N THR A 13 7.51 -5.23 13.76
CA THR A 13 7.51 -5.41 15.21
C THR A 13 6.90 -6.76 15.57
N SER A 14 7.17 -7.25 16.79
CA SER A 14 6.51 -8.46 17.30
C SER A 14 4.99 -8.34 17.29
N GLU A 15 4.42 -7.16 17.56
CA GLU A 15 2.98 -6.92 17.49
C GLU A 15 2.44 -7.12 16.06
N GLN A 16 3.14 -6.57 15.07
CA GLN A 16 2.77 -6.72 13.66
C GLN A 16 2.77 -8.19 13.22
N LEU A 17 3.82 -8.95 13.56
CA LEU A 17 3.94 -10.35 13.16
C LEU A 17 2.94 -11.26 13.90
N ASN A 18 2.63 -10.96 15.17
CA ASN A 18 1.58 -11.68 15.90
C ASN A 18 0.19 -11.48 15.28
N GLU A 19 -0.11 -10.30 14.73
CA GLU A 19 -1.36 -10.10 13.97
C GLU A 19 -1.31 -10.75 12.59
N TRP A 20 -0.14 -10.80 11.95
CA TRP A 20 0.00 -11.44 10.64
C TRP A 20 -0.31 -12.93 10.67
N ILE A 21 0.19 -13.68 11.67
CA ILE A 21 -0.05 -15.12 11.79
C ILE A 21 -1.52 -15.48 12.05
N LYS A 22 -2.32 -14.54 12.57
CA LYS A 22 -3.75 -14.73 12.83
C LYS A 22 -4.61 -14.62 11.56
N CYS A 23 -4.10 -13.94 10.54
CA CYS A 23 -4.82 -13.69 9.30
C CYS A 23 -5.00 -14.97 8.47
N LYS A 24 -6.08 -15.07 7.71
CA LYS A 24 -6.29 -16.17 6.75
C LYS A 24 -5.78 -15.87 5.35
N HIS A 25 -5.71 -14.59 5.00
CA HIS A 25 -5.17 -14.14 3.73
C HIS A 25 -4.51 -12.77 3.91
N PHE A 26 -3.59 -12.43 3.02
CA PHE A 26 -2.95 -11.12 2.97
C PHE A 26 -2.55 -10.79 1.54
N GLN A 27 -2.18 -9.53 1.31
CA GLN A 27 -1.74 -9.03 0.02
C GLN A 27 -0.26 -8.68 0.08
N ILE A 28 0.45 -8.97 -1.00
CA ILE A 28 1.84 -8.56 -1.18
C ILE A 28 1.95 -7.71 -2.43
N ASP A 29 2.78 -6.67 -2.37
CA ASP A 29 3.01 -5.77 -3.51
C ASP A 29 4.37 -5.08 -3.40
N LEU A 30 4.96 -4.73 -4.54
CA LEU A 30 6.21 -4.00 -4.66
C LEU A 30 5.94 -2.60 -5.20
N SER A 31 6.42 -1.59 -4.47
CA SER A 31 6.29 -0.18 -4.86
C SER A 31 7.65 0.47 -5.17
N PHE A 32 7.66 1.33 -6.19
CA PHE A 32 8.88 1.93 -6.74
C PHE A 32 9.07 3.41 -6.42
N LYS A 33 8.05 4.08 -5.83
CA LYS A 33 7.99 5.57 -5.76
C LYS A 33 8.39 6.14 -4.39
N ARG A 34 8.68 5.27 -3.42
CA ARG A 34 8.81 5.70 -2.02
C ARG A 34 10.19 6.29 -1.74
N VAL A 35 11.24 5.58 -2.18
CA VAL A 35 12.63 5.89 -1.89
C VAL A 35 13.28 6.38 -3.17
N MET A 36 14.12 7.41 -3.05
CA MET A 36 14.95 7.90 -4.15
C MET A 36 16.03 6.87 -4.50
N GLY A 37 16.22 6.60 -5.80
CA GLY A 37 17.25 5.69 -6.30
C GLY A 37 16.71 4.29 -6.60
N GLU A 38 17.54 3.27 -6.40
CA GLU A 38 17.26 1.89 -6.83
C GLU A 38 16.53 1.05 -5.76
N ILE A 39 16.26 1.62 -4.58
CA ILE A 39 15.59 0.91 -3.49
C ILE A 39 14.08 0.98 -3.67
N ASN A 40 13.46 -0.19 -3.76
CA ASN A 40 12.01 -0.39 -3.80
C ASN A 40 11.48 -0.82 -2.42
N GLU A 41 10.20 -0.61 -2.19
CA GLU A 41 9.52 -1.00 -0.94
C GLU A 41 8.49 -2.10 -1.23
N PHE A 42 8.74 -3.28 -0.69
CA PHE A 42 7.83 -4.42 -0.70
C PHE A 42 7.00 -4.43 0.60
N GLU A 43 5.69 -4.57 0.50
CA GLU A 43 4.79 -4.51 1.66
C GLU A 43 3.95 -5.78 1.79
N ILE A 44 3.66 -6.16 3.04
CA ILE A 44 2.69 -7.20 3.39
C ILE A 44 1.49 -6.54 4.05
N ASN A 45 0.37 -6.56 3.37
CA ASN A 45 -0.80 -5.75 3.69
C ASN A 45 -2.06 -6.58 3.94
N TYR A 46 -2.89 -6.11 4.86
CA TYR A 46 -4.18 -6.72 5.19
C TYR A 46 -5.21 -5.66 5.54
N TYR A 47 -6.48 -5.90 5.17
CA TYR A 47 -7.58 -5.05 5.61
C TYR A 47 -8.31 -5.71 6.77
N SER A 48 -8.20 -5.13 7.96
CA SER A 48 -8.96 -5.58 9.12
C SER A 48 -10.40 -5.09 8.98
N ASN A 49 -11.33 -6.03 8.80
CA ASN A 49 -12.77 -5.75 8.79
C ASN A 49 -13.27 -5.32 10.18
N GLU A 50 -12.69 -5.88 11.24
CA GLU A 50 -12.99 -5.54 12.63
C GLU A 50 -12.65 -4.08 12.93
N HIS A 51 -11.45 -3.64 12.54
CA HIS A 51 -10.94 -2.30 12.84
C HIS A 51 -11.17 -1.28 11.72
N ASN A 52 -11.71 -1.72 10.58
CA ASN A 52 -11.98 -0.90 9.40
C ASN A 52 -10.77 -0.08 8.91
N LEU A 53 -9.60 -0.71 8.90
CA LEU A 53 -8.35 -0.08 8.51
C LEU A 53 -7.39 -1.08 7.84
N ILE A 54 -6.45 -0.52 7.09
CA ILE A 54 -5.37 -1.26 6.46
C ILE A 54 -4.22 -1.37 7.45
N LEU A 55 -3.68 -2.57 7.56
CA LEU A 55 -2.50 -2.93 8.30
C LEU A 55 -1.39 -3.30 7.33
N THR A 56 -0.18 -2.87 7.66
CA THR A 56 1.05 -3.34 7.05
C THR A 56 1.78 -4.14 8.11
N PHE A 57 2.03 -5.43 7.86
CA PHE A 57 2.70 -6.32 8.81
C PHE A 57 4.22 -6.24 8.70
N ALA A 58 4.73 -6.03 7.50
CA ALA A 58 6.14 -5.80 7.26
C ALA A 58 6.33 -4.90 6.04
N ARG A 59 7.37 -4.07 6.13
CA ARG A 59 7.93 -3.32 4.99
C ARG A 59 9.33 -3.85 4.74
N VAL A 60 9.66 -4.10 3.49
CA VAL A 60 10.98 -4.57 3.10
C VAL A 60 11.54 -3.63 2.04
N PHE A 61 12.63 -2.95 2.37
CA PHE A 61 13.37 -2.14 1.43
C PHE A 61 14.44 -3.00 0.75
N THR A 62 14.41 -3.05 -0.59
CA THR A 62 15.27 -3.92 -1.41
C THR A 62 15.70 -3.25 -2.70
N ASN A 63 16.94 -3.44 -3.13
CA ASN A 63 17.45 -2.96 -4.43
C ASN A 63 17.22 -3.97 -5.58
N ARG A 64 16.66 -5.15 -5.30
CA ARG A 64 16.46 -6.21 -6.29
C ARG A 64 15.05 -6.77 -6.26
N ALA A 65 14.53 -7.07 -7.46
CA ALA A 65 13.22 -7.68 -7.70
C ALA A 65 13.35 -8.95 -8.58
N THR A 66 14.39 -9.75 -8.33
CA THR A 66 14.62 -11.04 -9.01
C THR A 66 14.02 -12.20 -8.19
N THR A 67 13.87 -13.37 -8.81
CA THR A 67 13.40 -14.59 -8.10
C THR A 67 14.19 -14.88 -6.83
N ILE A 68 15.53 -14.83 -6.90
CA ILE A 68 16.41 -15.08 -5.76
C ILE A 68 16.25 -14.01 -4.69
N ALA A 69 16.08 -12.75 -5.09
CA ALA A 69 15.84 -11.66 -4.14
C ALA A 69 14.53 -11.86 -3.38
N TYR A 70 13.45 -12.22 -4.08
CA TYR A 70 12.16 -12.52 -3.43
C TYR A 70 12.22 -13.76 -2.54
N GLN A 71 12.86 -14.84 -2.97
CA GLN A 71 13.08 -16.03 -2.13
C GLN A 71 13.77 -15.66 -0.81
N ARG A 72 14.84 -14.85 -0.87
CA ARG A 72 15.53 -14.34 0.33
C ARG A 72 14.62 -13.48 1.19
N ILE A 73 13.83 -12.59 0.59
CA ILE A 73 12.87 -11.74 1.32
C ILE A 73 11.86 -12.61 2.09
N PHE A 74 11.24 -13.59 1.44
CA PHE A 74 10.28 -14.49 2.09
C PHE A 74 10.93 -15.31 3.19
N ARG A 75 12.12 -15.88 2.96
CA ARG A 75 12.87 -16.63 3.98
C ARG A 75 13.14 -15.76 5.21
N VAL A 76 13.70 -14.56 5.03
CA VAL A 76 13.97 -13.63 6.14
C VAL A 76 12.69 -13.27 6.89
N LEU A 77 11.58 -13.04 6.19
CA LEU A 77 10.29 -12.76 6.83
C LEU A 77 9.77 -13.94 7.65
N PHE A 78 9.87 -15.17 7.13
CA PHE A 78 9.44 -16.38 7.82
C PHE A 78 10.29 -16.67 9.06
N ASP A 79 11.62 -16.49 8.95
CA ASP A 79 12.55 -16.58 10.07
C ASP A 79 12.22 -15.55 11.15
N LEU A 80 11.94 -14.30 10.76
CA LEU A 80 11.55 -13.24 11.69
C LEU A 80 10.22 -13.54 12.41
N VAL A 81 9.26 -14.15 11.71
CA VAL A 81 8.00 -14.60 12.34
C VAL A 81 8.31 -15.60 13.46
N LEU A 82 9.13 -16.63 13.20
CA LEU A 82 9.54 -17.58 14.22
C LEU A 82 10.28 -16.88 15.37
N GLN A 83 11.26 -16.03 15.07
CA GLN A 83 12.09 -15.37 16.07
C GLN A 83 11.31 -14.43 16.99
N LEU A 84 10.35 -13.66 16.45
CA LEU A 84 9.66 -12.61 17.21
C LEU A 84 8.31 -13.05 17.80
N THR A 85 7.72 -14.14 17.30
CA THR A 85 6.45 -14.69 17.81
C THR A 85 6.63 -16.02 18.56
N GLY A 86 7.78 -16.67 18.42
CA GLY A 86 8.03 -18.01 18.95
C GLY A 86 7.32 -19.14 18.18
N SER A 87 6.53 -18.82 17.17
CA SER A 87 5.79 -19.79 16.34
C SER A 87 6.17 -19.61 14.87
N PRO A 88 6.50 -20.69 14.15
CA PRO A 88 6.79 -20.59 12.72
C PRO A 88 5.52 -20.23 11.93
N PRO A 89 5.64 -19.57 10.77
CA PRO A 89 4.50 -19.37 9.90
C PRO A 89 3.89 -20.72 9.50
N GLN A 90 2.57 -20.79 9.52
CA GLN A 90 1.81 -21.97 9.12
C GLN A 90 1.08 -21.69 7.83
N PHE A 91 1.06 -22.68 6.95
CA PHE A 91 0.42 -22.63 5.63
C PHE A 91 -0.59 -23.76 5.54
N LYS A 92 -1.84 -23.45 5.18
CA LYS A 92 -2.94 -24.42 5.27
C LYS A 92 -2.70 -25.67 4.43
N HIS A 93 -2.07 -25.54 3.26
CA HIS A 93 -1.81 -26.67 2.37
C HIS A 93 -0.61 -27.54 2.79
N ILE A 94 0.27 -27.03 3.65
CA ILE A 94 1.42 -27.77 4.19
C ILE A 94 1.08 -28.36 5.56
N HIS A 95 0.47 -27.55 6.44
CA HIS A 95 0.33 -27.84 7.86
C HIS A 95 -1.12 -28.05 8.31
N GLY A 96 -2.11 -27.89 7.41
CA GLY A 96 -3.54 -27.95 7.74
C GLY A 96 -4.10 -26.70 8.43
N SER A 97 -3.26 -25.72 8.78
CA SER A 97 -3.66 -24.49 9.46
C SER A 97 -2.84 -23.26 9.02
N GLY A 98 -3.17 -22.07 9.52
CA GLY A 98 -2.45 -20.83 9.22
C GLY A 98 -2.99 -20.06 8.00
N TRP A 99 -2.08 -19.57 7.16
CA TRP A 99 -2.38 -18.78 5.97
C TRP A 99 -2.98 -19.65 4.87
N ASN A 100 -4.09 -19.19 4.30
CA ASN A 100 -4.87 -19.93 3.30
C ASN A 100 -4.66 -19.40 1.87
N CYS A 101 -4.35 -18.11 1.73
CA CYS A 101 -4.29 -17.45 0.43
C CYS A 101 -3.38 -16.22 0.48
N ILE A 102 -2.50 -16.08 -0.51
CA ILE A 102 -1.63 -14.93 -0.71
C ILE A 102 -2.02 -14.27 -2.02
N ILE A 103 -2.40 -12.99 -1.94
CA ILE A 103 -2.93 -12.25 -3.09
C ILE A 103 -1.86 -11.28 -3.58
N ALA A 104 -1.56 -11.33 -4.87
CA ALA A 104 -0.56 -10.45 -5.45
C ALA A 104 -0.84 -10.13 -6.92
N ASP A 105 -0.01 -9.27 -7.47
CA ASP A 105 0.07 -9.09 -8.91
C ASP A 105 0.70 -10.33 -9.57
N LEU A 106 0.36 -10.55 -10.84
CA LEU A 106 0.94 -11.64 -11.62
C LEU A 106 2.35 -11.23 -12.08
N ASP A 107 3.30 -11.37 -11.16
CA ASP A 107 4.75 -11.16 -11.36
C ASP A 107 5.49 -12.50 -11.19
N TYR A 108 6.20 -12.92 -12.24
CA TYR A 108 6.88 -14.21 -12.29
C TYR A 108 7.97 -14.33 -11.22
N ALA A 109 8.79 -13.28 -11.06
CA ALA A 109 9.91 -13.31 -10.14
C ALA A 109 9.43 -13.44 -8.68
N GLN A 110 8.42 -12.67 -8.31
CA GLN A 110 7.80 -12.68 -6.99
C GLN A 110 7.11 -14.01 -6.69
N ALA A 111 6.28 -14.50 -7.62
CA ALA A 111 5.57 -15.76 -7.45
C ALA A 111 6.56 -16.94 -7.33
N LYS A 112 7.56 -17.02 -8.22
CA LYS A 112 8.58 -18.07 -8.15
C LYS A 112 9.42 -17.98 -6.87
N GLY A 113 9.79 -16.76 -6.44
CA GLY A 113 10.50 -16.56 -5.18
C GLY A 113 9.71 -17.06 -3.97
N LEU A 114 8.40 -16.81 -3.94
CA LEU A 114 7.50 -17.35 -2.92
C LEU A 114 7.44 -18.89 -2.98
N GLY A 115 7.23 -19.47 -4.18
CA GLY A 115 7.17 -20.91 -4.35
C GLY A 115 8.45 -21.63 -3.92
N LEU A 116 9.61 -21.05 -4.20
CA LEU A 116 10.91 -21.59 -3.75
C LEU A 116 11.07 -21.52 -2.23
N ALA A 117 10.66 -20.41 -1.60
CA ALA A 117 10.68 -20.30 -0.14
C ALA A 117 9.72 -21.29 0.54
N LEU A 118 8.60 -21.63 -0.11
CA LEU A 118 7.69 -22.68 0.37
C LEU A 118 8.26 -24.09 0.20
N ASN A 119 8.98 -24.34 -0.90
CA ASN A 119 9.66 -25.62 -1.15
C ASN A 119 10.75 -25.89 -0.10
N GLU A 120 11.45 -24.86 0.37
CA GLU A 120 12.38 -24.98 1.51
C GLU A 120 11.69 -25.44 2.81
N ILE A 121 10.39 -25.15 2.97
CA ILE A 121 9.59 -25.56 4.12
C ILE A 121 9.01 -26.97 3.93
N ASP A 122 8.53 -27.29 2.72
CA ASP A 122 7.94 -28.58 2.36
C ASP A 122 8.42 -29.05 0.98
N ASN A 123 9.47 -29.86 0.96
CA ASN A 123 10.09 -30.35 -0.27
C ASN A 123 9.27 -31.45 -0.99
N THR A 124 8.09 -31.81 -0.48
CA THR A 124 7.22 -32.80 -1.15
C THR A 124 6.55 -32.26 -2.40
N LYS A 125 6.58 -30.94 -2.60
CA LYS A 125 6.00 -30.23 -3.75
C LYS A 125 7.07 -29.32 -4.36
N ASP A 126 7.01 -29.16 -5.67
CA ASP A 126 7.83 -28.14 -6.32
C ASP A 126 7.24 -26.73 -6.11
N TRP A 127 7.97 -25.72 -6.58
CA TRP A 127 7.58 -24.33 -6.40
C TRP A 127 6.28 -23.98 -7.14
N GLU A 128 5.96 -24.62 -8.28
CA GLU A 128 4.73 -24.37 -9.04
C GLU A 128 3.54 -24.98 -8.32
N GLU A 129 3.67 -26.22 -7.87
CA GLU A 129 2.64 -26.94 -7.13
C GLU A 129 2.29 -26.19 -5.85
N HIS A 130 3.25 -25.67 -5.09
CA HIS A 130 2.94 -24.82 -3.94
C HIS A 130 2.06 -23.62 -4.28
N LEU A 131 2.33 -22.93 -5.40
CA LEU A 131 1.54 -21.76 -5.81
C LEU A 131 0.10 -22.14 -6.16
N VAL A 132 -0.13 -23.31 -6.76
CA VAL A 132 -1.49 -23.81 -7.07
C VAL A 132 -2.36 -23.93 -5.81
N HIS A 133 -1.75 -24.14 -4.64
CA HIS A 133 -2.46 -24.30 -3.36
C HIS A 133 -2.69 -23.00 -2.57
N ILE A 134 -1.98 -21.91 -2.90
CA ILE A 134 -1.97 -20.72 -2.02
C ILE A 134 -1.97 -19.38 -2.74
N PHE A 135 -1.50 -19.30 -3.98
CA PHE A 135 -1.32 -18.04 -4.68
C PHE A 135 -2.56 -17.65 -5.47
N ARG A 136 -2.97 -16.39 -5.36
CA ARG A 136 -4.08 -15.83 -6.12
C ARG A 136 -3.68 -14.51 -6.77
N SER A 137 -3.90 -14.41 -8.07
CA SER A 137 -3.56 -13.20 -8.81
C SER A 137 -4.68 -12.18 -8.78
N CYS A 138 -4.31 -10.89 -8.80
CA CYS A 138 -5.24 -9.79 -8.91
C CYS A 138 -6.00 -9.81 -10.26
N LEU A 139 -7.32 -10.04 -10.20
CA LEU A 139 -8.16 -10.09 -11.39
C LEU A 139 -8.36 -8.71 -12.02
N VAL A 140 -8.30 -7.64 -11.23
CA VAL A 140 -8.37 -6.26 -11.73
C VAL A 140 -7.17 -5.96 -12.62
N HIS A 141 -5.98 -6.36 -12.19
CA HIS A 141 -4.75 -6.18 -12.96
C HIS A 141 -4.71 -7.03 -14.21
N TYR A 142 -5.13 -8.29 -14.13
CA TYR A 142 -5.30 -9.14 -15.30
C TYR A 142 -6.24 -8.47 -16.33
N LYS A 143 -7.46 -8.09 -15.92
CA LYS A 143 -8.45 -7.44 -16.81
C LYS A 143 -7.91 -6.12 -17.38
N ARG A 144 -7.14 -5.34 -16.62
CA ARG A 144 -6.50 -4.11 -17.10
C ARG A 144 -5.47 -4.42 -18.20
N LYS A 145 -4.55 -5.36 -17.95
CA LYS A 145 -3.55 -5.79 -18.94
C LYS A 145 -4.20 -6.28 -20.24
N ILE A 146 -5.31 -7.02 -20.17
CA ILE A 146 -6.03 -7.46 -21.37
C ILE A 146 -6.63 -6.29 -22.16
N ARG A 147 -7.19 -5.27 -21.50
CA ARG A 147 -7.75 -4.09 -22.18
C ARG A 147 -6.68 -3.26 -22.89
N GLU A 148 -5.49 -3.16 -22.31
CA GLU A 148 -4.35 -2.42 -22.85
C GLU A 148 -3.70 -3.11 -24.07
N LYS A 149 -3.95 -4.41 -24.27
CA LYS A 149 -3.44 -5.14 -25.45
C LYS A 149 -4.16 -4.73 -26.72
N GLY A 150 -3.44 -4.79 -27.85
CA GLY A 150 -3.94 -4.49 -29.19
C GLY A 150 -4.86 -5.55 -29.81
N TYR A 151 -5.29 -6.57 -29.07
CA TYR A 151 -6.19 -7.60 -29.57
C TYR A 151 -7.60 -7.06 -29.84
N ASN A 152 -8.31 -7.69 -30.76
CA ASN A 152 -9.72 -7.41 -30.99
C ASN A 152 -10.60 -7.82 -29.79
N ASP A 153 -11.83 -7.33 -29.75
CA ASP A 153 -12.73 -7.56 -28.61
C ASP A 153 -13.14 -9.04 -28.45
N ILE A 154 -13.19 -9.81 -29.54
CA ILE A 154 -13.52 -11.24 -29.49
C ILE A 154 -12.44 -12.00 -28.69
N VAL A 155 -11.17 -11.76 -29.03
CA VAL A 155 -10.02 -12.35 -28.32
C VAL A 155 -9.99 -11.88 -26.87
N LYS A 156 -10.17 -10.58 -26.61
CA LYS A 156 -10.21 -10.03 -25.24
C LYS A 156 -11.32 -10.65 -24.40
N ASN A 157 -12.51 -10.85 -24.97
CA ASN A 157 -13.63 -11.49 -24.27
C ASN A 157 -13.34 -12.95 -23.94
N LYS A 158 -12.69 -13.70 -24.84
CA LYS A 158 -12.23 -15.07 -24.56
C LYS A 158 -11.17 -15.11 -23.47
N MET A 159 -10.19 -14.21 -23.50
CA MET A 159 -9.20 -14.07 -22.43
C MET A 159 -9.86 -13.78 -21.07
N ILE A 160 -10.91 -12.96 -21.03
CA ILE A 160 -11.67 -12.70 -19.79
C ILE A 160 -12.49 -13.93 -19.37
N ALA A 161 -13.02 -14.71 -20.31
CA ALA A 161 -13.79 -15.92 -20.03
C ALA A 161 -12.98 -17.00 -19.30
N LEU A 162 -11.64 -16.99 -19.41
CA LEU A 162 -10.77 -17.84 -18.60
C LEU A 162 -11.00 -17.70 -17.10
N LEU A 163 -11.48 -16.55 -16.61
CA LEU A 163 -11.71 -16.34 -15.17
C LEU A 163 -12.91 -17.10 -14.63
N THR A 164 -13.86 -17.47 -15.51
CA THR A 164 -15.15 -18.05 -15.14
C THR A 164 -15.36 -19.45 -15.72
N ALA A 165 -14.43 -19.95 -16.53
CA ALA A 165 -14.48 -21.32 -17.05
C ALA A 165 -14.54 -22.33 -15.90
N GLU A 166 -15.44 -23.31 -16.01
CA GLU A 166 -15.82 -24.18 -14.89
C GLU A 166 -15.01 -25.48 -14.81
N SER A 167 -14.19 -25.77 -15.82
CA SER A 167 -13.38 -26.99 -15.88
C SER A 167 -12.09 -26.77 -16.67
N GLU A 168 -11.11 -27.65 -16.45
CA GLU A 168 -9.87 -27.70 -17.22
C GLU A 168 -10.14 -27.86 -18.73
N SER A 169 -11.12 -28.69 -19.11
CA SER A 169 -11.52 -28.84 -20.51
C SER A 169 -12.07 -27.54 -21.11
N ALA A 170 -12.88 -26.79 -20.36
CA ALA A 170 -13.40 -25.51 -20.83
C ALA A 170 -12.28 -24.47 -20.96
N ILE A 171 -11.31 -24.48 -20.05
CA ILE A 171 -10.13 -23.61 -20.10
C ILE A 171 -9.27 -23.92 -21.33
N ASN A 172 -8.99 -25.20 -21.57
CA ASN A 172 -8.22 -25.64 -22.74
C ASN A 172 -8.93 -25.23 -24.04
N GLN A 173 -10.26 -25.41 -24.12
CA GLN A 173 -11.04 -24.95 -25.26
C GLN A 173 -10.91 -23.43 -25.48
N VAL A 174 -10.93 -22.62 -24.42
CA VAL A 174 -10.74 -21.16 -24.54
C VAL A 174 -9.35 -20.82 -25.10
N PHE A 175 -8.29 -21.53 -24.68
CA PHE A 175 -6.96 -21.32 -25.24
C PHE A 175 -6.89 -21.71 -26.72
N ASP A 176 -7.47 -22.85 -27.09
CA ASP A 176 -7.47 -23.35 -28.47
C ASP A 176 -8.26 -22.39 -29.39
N ASP A 177 -9.39 -21.86 -28.90
CA ASP A 177 -10.17 -20.85 -29.61
C ASP A 177 -9.39 -19.54 -29.82
N ILE A 178 -8.61 -19.09 -28.82
CA ILE A 178 -7.78 -17.90 -28.95
C ILE A 178 -6.69 -18.14 -30.01
N GLN A 179 -6.04 -19.31 -29.98
CA GLN A 179 -4.99 -19.67 -30.93
C GLN A 179 -5.51 -19.69 -32.38
N ALA A 180 -6.76 -20.13 -32.59
CA ALA A 180 -7.39 -20.17 -33.90
C ALA A 180 -7.75 -18.78 -34.46
N ILE A 181 -7.96 -17.79 -33.58
CA ILE A 181 -8.37 -16.42 -33.96
C ILE A 181 -7.17 -15.49 -34.08
N GLU A 182 -6.19 -15.62 -33.20
CA GLU A 182 -5.06 -14.70 -33.08
C GLU A 182 -3.74 -15.46 -33.15
N GLU A 183 -3.12 -15.42 -34.32
CA GLU A 183 -1.84 -16.09 -34.59
C GLU A 183 -0.72 -15.58 -33.66
N ASN A 184 -0.75 -14.29 -33.29
CA ASN A 184 0.24 -13.67 -32.42
C ASN A 184 -0.04 -13.86 -30.92
N ALA A 185 -0.97 -14.75 -30.54
CA ALA A 185 -1.28 -15.04 -29.14
C ALA A 185 -0.43 -16.17 -28.54
N ALA A 186 0.45 -16.82 -29.29
CA ALA A 186 1.20 -18.01 -28.87
C ALA A 186 1.99 -17.80 -27.55
N ASP A 187 2.71 -16.68 -27.42
CA ASP A 187 3.47 -16.36 -26.20
C ASP A 187 2.55 -16.14 -25.00
N TRP A 188 1.42 -15.47 -25.24
CA TRP A 188 0.41 -15.23 -24.21
C TRP A 188 -0.19 -16.56 -23.74
N ILE A 189 -0.57 -17.44 -24.66
CA ILE A 189 -1.12 -18.76 -24.36
C ILE A 189 -0.09 -19.59 -23.57
N THR A 190 1.16 -19.62 -24.04
CA THR A 190 2.24 -20.36 -23.38
C THR A 190 2.45 -19.89 -21.95
N PHE A 191 2.43 -18.57 -21.72
CA PHE A 191 2.55 -18.01 -20.39
C PHE A 191 1.35 -18.36 -19.49
N TYR A 192 0.12 -18.12 -19.95
CA TYR A 192 -1.08 -18.33 -19.14
C TYR A 192 -1.47 -19.81 -18.98
N ARG A 193 -0.98 -20.71 -19.83
CA ARG A 193 -1.20 -22.17 -19.70
C ARG A 193 -0.28 -22.81 -18.66
N GLN A 194 0.73 -22.10 -18.15
CA GLN A 194 1.53 -22.57 -17.00
C GLN A 194 0.59 -22.87 -15.82
N LYS A 195 0.78 -24.04 -15.18
CA LYS A 195 -0.13 -24.56 -14.16
C LYS A 195 -0.39 -23.56 -13.05
N TRP A 196 0.65 -22.95 -12.49
CA TRP A 196 0.54 -21.99 -11.41
C TRP A 196 -0.15 -20.69 -11.83
N VAL A 197 -0.01 -20.26 -13.09
CA VAL A 197 -0.61 -19.03 -13.61
C VAL A 197 -2.12 -19.18 -13.76
N ILE A 198 -2.58 -20.24 -14.43
CA ILE A 198 -4.02 -20.43 -14.60
C ILE A 198 -4.69 -20.77 -13.26
N ALA A 199 -4.01 -21.54 -12.39
CA ALA A 199 -4.49 -21.84 -11.04
C ALA A 199 -4.64 -20.59 -10.16
N SER A 200 -3.82 -19.55 -10.36
CA SER A 200 -3.94 -18.32 -9.59
C SER A 200 -5.10 -17.42 -10.04
N LEU A 201 -5.64 -17.66 -11.25
CA LEU A 201 -6.71 -16.87 -11.88
C LEU A 201 -8.07 -17.57 -11.86
N ASN A 202 -8.08 -18.89 -11.96
CA ASN A 202 -9.30 -19.69 -12.07
C ASN A 202 -9.41 -20.74 -10.97
N LYS A 203 -10.57 -20.74 -10.29
CA LYS A 203 -10.91 -21.66 -9.21
C LYS A 203 -10.83 -23.14 -9.61
N SER A 204 -11.28 -23.50 -10.81
CA SER A 204 -11.30 -24.88 -11.29
C SER A 204 -9.90 -25.49 -11.46
N MET A 205 -8.88 -24.64 -11.65
CA MET A 205 -7.48 -25.05 -11.72
C MET A 205 -6.74 -24.90 -10.39
N SER A 206 -7.31 -24.15 -9.44
CA SER A 206 -6.71 -23.91 -8.13
C SER A 206 -6.99 -25.06 -7.18
N LYS A 207 -6.03 -25.34 -6.29
CA LYS A 207 -6.21 -26.23 -5.14
C LYS A 207 -6.51 -25.46 -3.84
N ILE A 208 -6.64 -24.13 -3.90
CA ILE A 208 -7.17 -23.33 -2.79
C ILE A 208 -8.60 -23.79 -2.49
N ALA A 209 -8.89 -24.07 -1.23
CA ALA A 209 -10.21 -24.52 -0.79
C ALA A 209 -11.33 -23.56 -1.25
N ASN A 210 -12.46 -24.10 -1.67
CA ASN A 210 -13.53 -23.32 -2.31
C ASN A 210 -14.05 -22.17 -1.42
N ASP A 211 -14.25 -22.42 -0.13
CA ASP A 211 -14.65 -21.42 0.85
C ASP A 211 -13.64 -20.26 0.92
N VAL A 212 -12.35 -20.58 0.91
CA VAL A 212 -11.26 -19.60 0.89
C VAL A 212 -11.26 -18.82 -0.42
N TRP A 213 -11.41 -19.48 -1.56
CA TRP A 213 -11.45 -18.81 -2.87
C TRP A 213 -12.62 -17.82 -2.96
N ILE A 214 -13.80 -18.19 -2.48
CA ILE A 214 -14.98 -17.31 -2.52
C ILE A 214 -14.82 -16.11 -1.58
N THR A 215 -14.23 -16.32 -0.40
CA THR A 215 -14.12 -15.27 0.64
C THR A 215 -12.88 -14.38 0.48
N SER A 216 -11.84 -14.85 -0.19
CA SER A 216 -10.63 -14.06 -0.42
C SER A 216 -10.89 -12.98 -1.48
N PRO A 217 -10.33 -11.77 -1.31
CA PRO A 217 -10.42 -10.72 -2.31
C PRO A 217 -9.86 -11.14 -3.68
N ASP A 218 -10.48 -10.62 -4.75
CA ASP A 218 -10.07 -10.82 -6.14
C ASP A 218 -9.21 -9.66 -6.70
N ASN A 219 -8.84 -8.72 -5.82
CA ASN A 219 -8.17 -7.47 -6.16
C ASN A 219 -7.09 -7.13 -5.15
N THR A 220 -6.11 -6.32 -5.56
CA THR A 220 -5.03 -5.80 -4.72
C THR A 220 -5.31 -4.40 -4.18
N ASN A 221 -6.60 -4.01 -4.04
CA ASN A 221 -6.99 -2.67 -3.57
C ASN A 221 -6.40 -2.33 -2.19
N VAL A 222 -6.17 -3.34 -1.33
CA VAL A 222 -5.58 -3.11 0.00
C VAL A 222 -4.13 -2.69 -0.15
N ALA A 223 -3.35 -3.41 -0.96
CA ALA A 223 -1.97 -3.06 -1.24
C ALA A 223 -1.86 -1.70 -1.97
N GLU A 224 -2.65 -1.46 -3.01
CA GLU A 224 -2.69 -0.17 -3.70
C GLU A 224 -3.03 0.99 -2.75
N SER A 225 -3.99 0.77 -1.85
CA SER A 225 -4.38 1.76 -0.84
C SER A 225 -3.31 1.95 0.24
N ALA A 226 -2.61 0.88 0.63
CA ALA A 226 -1.47 0.96 1.55
C ALA A 226 -0.35 1.82 0.94
N HIS A 227 0.03 1.54 -0.31
CA HIS A 227 0.97 2.35 -1.06
C HIS A 227 0.53 3.81 -1.17
N ALA A 228 -0.75 4.07 -1.44
CA ALA A 228 -1.28 5.43 -1.47
C ALA A 228 -1.19 6.13 -0.11
N LEU A 229 -1.42 5.41 1.00
CA LEU A 229 -1.26 5.94 2.36
C LEU A 229 0.20 6.26 2.68
N SER A 230 1.11 5.35 2.35
CA SER A 230 2.56 5.55 2.45
C SER A 230 2.94 6.81 1.67
N ASN A 231 2.66 6.87 0.37
CA ASN A 231 3.02 7.97 -0.54
C ASN A 231 2.49 9.35 -0.12
N ARG A 232 1.37 9.44 0.60
CA ARG A 232 0.89 10.72 1.17
C ARG A 232 1.82 11.31 2.21
N ARG A 233 2.67 10.50 2.83
CA ARG A 233 3.75 10.92 3.74
C ARG A 233 5.05 11.25 3.01
N GLY A 234 5.03 11.35 1.69
CA GLY A 234 6.19 11.68 0.86
C GLY A 234 6.52 10.60 -0.17
N ARG A 235 7.16 11.03 -1.24
CA ARG A 235 7.72 10.22 -2.32
C ARG A 235 9.14 10.69 -2.58
N ASP A 236 9.95 9.84 -3.22
CA ASP A 236 11.35 10.13 -3.55
C ASP A 236 12.16 10.56 -2.30
N LEU A 237 11.92 9.88 -1.18
CA LEU A 237 12.55 10.17 0.10
C LEU A 237 13.95 9.55 0.19
N LYS A 238 14.83 10.13 1.01
CA LYS A 238 16.03 9.43 1.49
C LYS A 238 15.57 8.16 2.23
N LEU A 239 16.33 7.05 2.11
CA LEU A 239 15.96 5.74 2.67
C LEU A 239 15.58 5.79 4.15
N LEU A 240 16.40 6.45 4.98
CA LEU A 240 16.13 6.60 6.41
C LEU A 240 14.81 7.33 6.67
N THR A 241 14.53 8.40 5.93
CA THR A 241 13.27 9.15 6.04
C THR A 241 12.07 8.29 5.65
N ALA A 242 12.19 7.46 4.61
CA ALA A 242 11.14 6.52 4.22
C ALA A 242 10.85 5.49 5.32
N ILE A 243 11.89 4.93 5.94
CA ILE A 243 11.78 3.99 7.07
C ILE A 243 11.07 4.65 8.25
N LEU A 244 11.51 5.83 8.68
CA LEU A 244 10.92 6.55 9.82
C LEU A 244 9.45 6.92 9.56
N HIS A 245 9.12 7.36 8.34
CA HIS A 245 7.74 7.68 7.96
C HIS A 245 6.85 6.43 7.91
N GLY A 246 7.39 5.30 7.43
CA GLY A 246 6.72 4.00 7.44
C GLY A 246 6.44 3.52 8.87
N GLN A 247 7.47 3.53 9.73
CA GLN A 247 7.36 3.17 11.14
C GLN A 247 6.29 4.00 11.86
N LYS A 248 6.28 5.32 11.64
CA LYS A 248 5.28 6.21 12.23
C LYS A 248 3.87 5.87 11.76
N LEU A 249 3.69 5.59 10.47
CA LEU A 249 2.39 5.22 9.91
C LEU A 249 1.87 3.92 10.52
N ASP A 250 2.72 2.90 10.59
CA ASP A 250 2.34 1.59 11.09
C ASP A 250 2.05 1.65 12.60
N LYS A 251 2.88 2.36 13.38
CA LYS A 251 2.66 2.59 14.82
C LYS A 251 1.31 3.25 15.10
N GLU A 252 0.93 4.26 14.32
CA GLU A 252 -0.39 4.91 14.45
C GLU A 252 -1.54 3.92 14.18
N ARG A 253 -1.39 3.02 13.21
CA ARG A 253 -2.41 2.00 12.90
C ARG A 253 -2.58 0.99 14.02
N PHE A 254 -1.48 0.45 14.53
CA PHE A 254 -1.52 -0.52 15.63
C PHE A 254 -1.98 0.12 16.94
N THR A 255 -1.57 1.35 17.23
CA THR A 255 -2.11 2.13 18.36
C THR A 255 -3.63 2.30 18.25
N THR A 256 -4.14 2.54 17.04
CA THR A 256 -5.59 2.64 16.81
C THR A 256 -6.30 1.32 17.09
N ILE A 257 -5.71 0.19 16.73
CA ILE A 257 -6.23 -1.15 17.04
C ILE A 257 -6.26 -1.37 18.55
N TYR A 258 -5.15 -1.12 19.23
CA TYR A 258 -5.05 -1.25 20.68
C TYR A 258 -6.11 -0.40 21.39
N VAL A 259 -6.30 0.85 20.99
CA VAL A 259 -7.34 1.73 21.56
C VAL A 259 -8.74 1.17 21.30
N HIS A 260 -9.01 0.66 20.11
CA HIS A 260 -10.29 0.02 19.79
C HIS A 260 -10.53 -1.21 20.66
N GLN A 261 -9.55 -2.11 20.79
CA GLN A 261 -9.69 -3.34 21.56
C GLN A 261 -9.83 -3.06 23.07
N LYS A 262 -9.04 -2.13 23.61
CA LYS A 262 -9.00 -1.83 25.04
C LYS A 262 -10.17 -0.98 25.52
N TYR A 263 -10.59 0.00 24.72
CA TYR A 263 -11.59 0.99 25.15
C TYR A 263 -12.89 0.92 24.34
N ASN A 264 -12.99 0.00 23.37
CA ASN A 264 -14.12 -0.11 22.43
C ASN A 264 -14.40 1.19 21.66
N ILE A 265 -13.36 2.01 21.42
CA ILE A 265 -13.46 3.27 20.70
C ILE A 265 -13.08 3.04 19.23
N PRO A 266 -14.03 3.09 18.29
CA PRO A 266 -13.73 2.83 16.89
C PRO A 266 -12.87 3.94 16.29
N ASN A 267 -11.98 3.56 15.38
CA ASN A 267 -11.13 4.47 14.61
C ASN A 267 -11.90 5.61 13.93
N LYS A 268 -13.18 5.40 13.60
CA LYS A 268 -14.05 6.41 12.98
C LYS A 268 -15.41 6.40 13.67
N GLY A 269 -15.97 7.58 13.91
CA GLY A 269 -17.31 7.75 14.50
C GLY A 269 -18.49 7.30 13.62
N ARG A 270 -18.25 6.70 12.44
CA ARG A 270 -19.27 6.05 11.62
C ARG A 270 -18.77 4.69 11.15
N ASP A 271 -19.66 3.70 11.20
CA ASP A 271 -19.39 2.38 10.63
C ASP A 271 -19.09 2.49 9.12
N LYS A 272 -17.89 2.04 8.74
CA LYS A 272 -17.42 1.92 7.35
C LYS A 272 -17.05 0.47 7.00
N GLY A 273 -17.64 -0.49 7.71
CA GLY A 273 -17.60 -1.92 7.37
C GLY A 273 -17.96 -2.17 5.91
N LEU A 274 -17.57 -3.34 5.39
CA LEU A 274 -17.89 -3.75 4.02
C LEU A 274 -19.39 -3.59 3.72
N ILE A 275 -20.24 -3.97 4.66
CA ILE A 275 -21.70 -3.85 4.56
C ILE A 275 -22.13 -2.38 4.46
N SER A 276 -21.70 -1.52 5.39
CA SER A 276 -22.01 -0.09 5.38
C SER A 276 -21.50 0.60 4.09
N ARG A 277 -20.31 0.22 3.61
CA ARG A 277 -19.76 0.70 2.33
C ARG A 277 -20.59 0.25 1.14
N ASN A 278 -21.03 -1.02 1.09
CA ASN A 278 -21.90 -1.53 0.04
C ASN A 278 -23.26 -0.84 0.04
N VAL A 279 -23.86 -0.64 1.22
CA VAL A 279 -25.11 0.13 1.37
C VAL A 279 -24.94 1.56 0.86
N MET A 280 -23.85 2.23 1.22
CA MET A 280 -23.53 3.59 0.74
C MET A 280 -23.25 3.63 -0.77
N SER A 281 -22.58 2.61 -1.32
CA SER A 281 -22.34 2.47 -2.76
C SER A 281 -23.65 2.28 -3.52
N ASN A 282 -24.51 1.38 -3.06
CA ASN A 282 -25.83 1.12 -3.63
C ASN A 282 -26.72 2.36 -3.54
N LYS A 283 -26.70 3.10 -2.41
CA LYS A 283 -27.41 4.39 -2.29
C LYS A 283 -26.91 5.44 -3.29
N ARG A 284 -25.60 5.49 -3.58
CA ARG A 284 -25.03 6.40 -4.60
C ARG A 284 -25.41 5.98 -6.02
N ASN A 285 -25.39 4.68 -6.31
CA ASN A 285 -25.81 4.15 -7.61
C ASN A 285 -27.31 4.34 -7.86
N ALA A 286 -28.15 4.12 -6.85
CA ALA A 286 -29.58 4.43 -6.89
C ALA A 286 -29.83 5.93 -7.14
N LYS A 287 -29.05 6.82 -6.51
CA LYS A 287 -29.11 8.27 -6.77
C LYS A 287 -28.63 8.68 -8.17
N LYS A 288 -27.77 7.89 -8.83
CA LYS A 288 -27.39 8.11 -10.23
C LYS A 288 -28.50 7.68 -11.18
N LEU A 289 -29.17 6.56 -10.89
CA LEU A 289 -30.31 6.06 -11.67
C LEU A 289 -31.52 7.01 -11.58
N THR A 290 -31.75 7.66 -10.43
CA THR A 290 -32.87 8.62 -10.26
C THR A 290 -32.62 10.00 -10.87
N LYS A 291 -31.39 10.34 -11.26
CA LYS A 291 -31.07 11.62 -11.92
C LYS A 291 -31.39 11.68 -13.41
N VAL A 292 -31.88 10.59 -14.01
CA VAL A 292 -32.18 10.51 -15.45
C VAL A 292 -33.63 10.96 -15.78
N VAL A 293 -34.46 11.28 -14.78
CA VAL A 293 -35.79 11.85 -15.02
C VAL A 293 -35.72 13.37 -14.83
N PRO A 294 -35.85 14.20 -15.89
CA PRO A 294 -35.91 15.65 -15.74
C PRO A 294 -37.29 16.02 -15.21
N THR A 295 -37.44 16.12 -13.89
CA THR A 295 -38.67 16.66 -13.30
C THR A 295 -38.69 18.17 -13.55
N LYS A 296 -39.57 18.60 -14.45
CA LYS A 296 -39.85 20.00 -14.76
C LYS A 296 -40.00 20.82 -13.47
N ARG A 297 -39.21 21.89 -13.36
CA ARG A 297 -39.38 22.97 -12.37
C ARG A 297 -40.84 23.47 -12.44
N LYS A 298 -41.58 23.32 -11.34
CA LYS A 298 -42.70 24.22 -11.05
C LYS A 298 -42.16 25.32 -10.14
N GLN A 299 -42.07 26.53 -10.70
CA GLN A 299 -42.11 27.75 -9.90
C GLN A 299 -43.43 27.77 -9.13
N ASN A 300 -43.40 28.18 -7.87
CA ASN A 300 -44.51 28.89 -7.26
C ASN A 300 -43.98 29.79 -6.15
N GLU A 301 -44.51 31.01 -6.17
CA GLU A 301 -44.13 32.16 -5.37
C GLU A 301 -44.65 32.09 -3.93
N HIS A 302 -43.83 32.64 -3.02
CA HIS A 302 -44.14 33.37 -1.78
C HIS A 302 -45.20 32.83 -0.79
N THR A 303 -44.75 32.63 0.46
CA THR A 303 -45.17 33.45 1.62
C THR A 303 -44.21 33.22 2.79
N GLY A 304 -43.82 34.31 3.45
CA GLY A 304 -42.77 34.33 4.47
C GLY A 304 -43.22 33.93 5.87
N SER A 305 -42.25 33.51 6.67
CA SER A 305 -42.29 33.67 8.12
C SER A 305 -40.85 33.70 8.66
N ASN A 306 -40.54 34.81 9.32
CA ASN A 306 -39.27 35.12 9.95
C ASN A 306 -38.91 34.12 11.05
N LYS A 307 -37.65 33.65 11.05
CA LYS A 307 -36.91 33.42 12.29
C LYS A 307 -35.42 33.65 12.07
N LYS A 308 -34.96 34.84 12.47
CA LYS A 308 -33.55 35.21 12.63
C LYS A 308 -32.93 34.37 13.75
N THR A 309 -31.70 33.88 13.55
CA THR A 309 -30.71 33.82 14.64
C THR A 309 -29.27 33.81 14.09
N LYS A 310 -28.71 35.03 14.05
CA LYS A 310 -27.32 35.47 14.30
C LYS A 310 -26.15 34.57 13.86
N THR A 311 -25.52 34.97 12.76
CA THR A 311 -24.07 34.82 12.50
C THR A 311 -23.32 35.97 13.17
N ASN A 312 -22.45 35.68 14.13
CA ASN A 312 -21.45 36.65 14.59
C ASN A 312 -20.21 36.51 13.71
N ILE A 313 -19.95 37.54 12.91
CA ILE A 313 -18.68 37.79 12.23
C ILE A 313 -17.78 38.48 13.26
N ILE A 314 -16.53 38.02 13.42
CA ILE A 314 -15.48 38.78 14.10
C ILE A 314 -14.40 39.01 13.03
N GLU A 315 -14.25 40.28 12.67
CA GLU A 315 -13.18 40.83 11.86
C GLU A 315 -11.85 40.73 12.61
N ILE A 316 -10.77 40.34 11.93
CA ILE A 316 -9.42 40.42 12.46
C ILE A 316 -8.68 41.42 11.57
N GLU A 317 -8.43 42.60 12.12
CA GLU A 317 -7.48 43.57 11.57
C GLU A 317 -6.04 43.12 11.87
N GLU A 318 -5.17 43.23 10.88
CA GLU A 318 -3.73 43.03 11.00
C GLU A 318 -3.08 44.24 11.68
N ASN A 319 -2.38 44.03 12.80
CA ASN A 319 -1.11 44.73 13.01
C ASN A 319 -0.19 44.06 14.05
N ASP A 320 1.06 43.88 13.61
CA ASP A 320 2.34 43.87 14.33
C ASP A 320 2.64 42.94 15.53
N LYS A 321 3.54 41.99 15.21
CA LYS A 321 4.86 41.68 15.84
C LYS A 321 5.01 41.52 17.37
N GLU A 322 5.73 40.43 17.68
CA GLU A 322 6.46 40.14 18.90
C GLU A 322 5.63 39.92 20.18
N ASN A 323 5.29 38.64 20.43
CA ASN A 323 5.40 38.13 21.79
C ASN A 323 5.70 36.62 21.82
N ILE A 324 6.93 36.34 22.23
CA ILE A 324 7.41 35.06 22.73
C ILE A 324 6.47 34.61 23.85
N CYS A 325 5.85 33.44 23.73
CA CYS A 325 5.11 32.84 24.83
C CYS A 325 5.50 31.37 25.01
N THR A 326 6.57 31.20 25.77
CA THR A 326 6.71 30.24 26.88
C THR A 326 5.49 29.34 27.09
N ILE A 327 5.58 28.09 26.65
CA ILE A 327 4.64 27.06 27.08
C ILE A 327 4.96 26.73 28.54
N SER A 328 4.20 27.36 29.43
CA SER A 328 4.15 27.05 30.85
C SER A 328 3.77 25.58 31.04
N SER A 329 4.64 24.82 31.72
CA SER A 329 4.44 23.43 32.09
C SER A 329 3.23 23.31 33.04
N ARG A 330 2.07 22.89 32.53
CA ARG A 330 0.99 22.38 33.40
C ARG A 330 1.39 21.01 33.91
N LYS A 331 2.04 20.97 35.08
CA LYS A 331 2.16 19.76 35.91
C LYS A 331 0.76 19.29 36.33
N ILE A 332 0.26 18.25 35.68
CA ILE A 332 -0.81 17.42 36.27
C ILE A 332 -0.12 16.53 37.31
N LYS A 333 -0.38 16.79 38.60
CA LYS A 333 0.01 15.89 39.69
C LYS A 333 -0.92 14.67 39.66
N THR A 334 -0.45 13.55 39.11
CA THR A 334 -0.97 12.23 39.47
C THR A 334 -0.18 11.71 40.67
N ARG A 335 -0.87 11.49 41.78
CA ARG A 335 -0.37 10.72 42.91
C ARG A 335 -0.40 9.24 42.50
N ASN A 336 0.78 8.65 42.38
CA ASN A 336 1.18 7.31 42.81
C ASN A 336 2.36 6.87 41.94
N GLY A 337 3.52 6.69 42.57
CA GLY A 337 4.75 6.31 41.89
C GLY A 337 4.82 4.82 41.58
N THR A 338 5.31 4.51 40.39
CA THR A 338 6.03 3.29 40.05
C THR A 338 7.19 3.71 39.14
N GLU A 339 8.42 3.32 39.48
CA GLU A 339 9.70 3.75 38.89
C GLU A 339 9.92 3.35 37.39
N GLY A 340 8.86 3.02 36.64
CA GLY A 340 8.91 2.66 35.22
C GLY A 340 8.60 3.79 34.24
N ASP A 341 7.89 4.84 34.67
CA ASP A 341 7.34 5.88 33.77
C ASP A 341 8.35 7.00 33.43
N ASP A 342 9.41 7.16 34.23
CA ASP A 342 10.36 8.27 34.07
C ASP A 342 11.27 8.10 32.84
N LYS A 343 11.59 6.85 32.44
CA LYS A 343 12.44 6.56 31.26
C LYS A 343 11.70 6.74 29.94
N GLU A 344 10.41 6.44 29.90
CA GLU A 344 9.58 6.56 28.69
C GLU A 344 9.24 8.04 28.39
N SER A 345 9.05 8.83 29.45
CA SER A 345 8.98 10.30 29.43
C SER A 345 10.28 10.92 28.88
N GLU A 346 11.44 10.52 29.39
CA GLU A 346 12.74 11.03 28.94
C GLU A 346 13.06 10.66 27.49
N PHE A 347 12.68 9.45 27.05
CA PHE A 347 12.83 9.00 25.67
C PHE A 347 11.93 9.80 24.71
N THR A 348 10.70 10.11 25.12
CA THR A 348 9.76 10.92 24.34
C THR A 348 10.25 12.37 24.18
N LEU A 349 10.86 12.92 25.23
CA LEU A 349 11.48 14.25 25.19
C LEU A 349 12.72 14.28 24.27
N LYS A 350 13.61 13.28 24.36
CA LYS A 350 14.76 13.14 23.45
C LYS A 350 14.34 12.98 21.99
N LEU A 351 13.24 12.27 21.72
CA LEU A 351 12.69 12.12 20.38
C LEU A 351 12.15 13.46 19.84
N SER A 352 11.44 14.23 20.68
CA SER A 352 10.97 15.58 20.32
C SER A 352 12.12 16.56 20.05
N GLU A 353 13.21 16.45 20.80
CA GLU A 353 14.41 17.27 20.61
C GLU A 353 15.14 16.92 19.30
N LEU A 354 15.25 15.62 18.98
CA LEU A 354 15.79 15.16 17.69
C LEU A 354 14.93 15.62 16.50
N GLU A 355 13.59 15.56 16.62
CA GLU A 355 12.68 16.09 15.59
C GLU A 355 12.88 17.60 15.36
N PHE A 356 13.18 18.35 16.42
CA PHE A 356 13.47 19.79 16.32
C PHE A 356 14.82 20.04 15.63
N GLN A 357 15.85 19.29 16.00
CA GLN A 357 17.18 19.40 15.37
C GLN A 357 17.15 19.02 13.89
N GLU A 358 16.39 17.98 13.51
CA GLU A 358 16.25 17.56 12.11
C GLU A 358 15.52 18.63 11.27
N ARG A 359 14.47 19.25 11.82
CA ARG A 359 13.78 20.38 11.16
C ARG A 359 14.69 21.60 11.00
N ALA A 360 15.53 21.89 11.99
CA ALA A 360 16.50 22.98 11.92
C ALA A 360 17.57 22.73 10.86
N LEU A 361 18.07 21.49 10.75
CA LEU A 361 19.02 21.10 9.71
C LEU A 361 18.40 21.15 8.30
N ALA A 362 17.16 20.68 8.15
CA ALA A 362 16.44 20.74 6.87
C ALA A 362 16.20 22.19 6.40
N LEU A 363 15.97 23.12 7.33
CA LEU A 363 15.88 24.55 7.02
C LEU A 363 17.23 25.11 6.54
N ARG A 364 18.34 24.75 7.19
CA ARG A 364 19.69 25.16 6.74
C ARG A 364 20.06 24.58 5.38
N GLU A 365 19.74 23.32 5.12
CA GLU A 365 19.99 22.66 3.82
C GLU A 365 19.21 23.39 2.71
N ARG A 366 17.95 23.75 2.96
CA ARG A 366 17.15 24.58 2.02
C ARG A 366 17.73 25.97 1.80
N GLU A 367 18.22 26.62 2.85
CA GLU A 367 18.84 27.93 2.75
C GLU A 367 20.13 27.89 1.91
N LEU A 368 20.95 26.85 2.08
CA LEU A 368 22.16 26.63 1.26
C LEU A 368 21.81 26.41 -0.21
N ILE A 369 20.79 25.60 -0.51
CA ILE A 369 20.31 25.37 -1.89
C ILE A 369 19.80 26.68 -2.50
N LEU A 370 19.12 27.52 -1.72
CA LEU A 370 18.64 28.82 -2.19
C LEU A 370 19.83 29.73 -2.54
N ARG A 371 20.84 29.82 -1.66
CA ARG A 371 22.05 30.62 -1.89
C ARG A 371 22.84 30.13 -3.11
N GLU A 372 22.93 28.83 -3.33
CA GLU A 372 23.61 28.27 -4.50
C GLU A 372 22.87 28.62 -5.81
N LYS A 373 21.53 28.61 -5.78
CA LYS A 373 20.71 29.05 -6.92
C LYS A 373 20.86 30.55 -7.18
N GLU A 374 20.86 31.37 -6.13
CA GLU A 374 21.08 32.80 -6.24
C GLU A 374 22.47 33.13 -6.80
N ALA A 375 23.51 32.41 -6.38
CA ALA A 375 24.86 32.57 -6.93
C ALA A 375 24.92 32.24 -8.42
N LYS A 376 24.29 31.14 -8.85
CA LYS A 376 24.20 30.75 -10.27
C LYS A 376 23.44 31.77 -11.12
N ILE A 377 22.40 32.39 -10.56
CA ILE A 377 21.66 33.46 -11.25
C ILE A 377 22.58 34.68 -11.46
N ARG A 378 23.31 35.11 -10.42
CA ARG A 378 24.25 36.24 -10.53
C ARG A 378 25.37 35.99 -11.53
N GLU A 379 25.89 34.75 -11.60
CA GLU A 379 26.91 34.36 -12.57
C GLU A 379 26.38 34.45 -14.01
N MET A 380 25.14 34.01 -14.25
CA MET A 380 24.49 34.18 -15.56
C MET A 380 24.26 35.65 -15.92
N GLU A 381 23.81 36.48 -14.97
CA GLU A 381 23.61 37.92 -15.17
C GLU A 381 24.92 38.63 -15.54
N LEU A 382 26.03 38.30 -14.86
CA LEU A 382 27.36 38.81 -15.19
C LEU A 382 27.80 38.39 -16.61
N SER A 383 27.63 37.11 -16.98
CA SER A 383 27.99 36.63 -18.31
C SER A 383 27.16 37.30 -19.43
N LEU A 384 25.88 37.58 -19.17
CA LEU A 384 25.02 38.31 -20.10
C LEU A 384 25.48 39.76 -20.26
N ALA A 385 25.82 40.44 -19.16
CA ALA A 385 26.32 41.81 -19.19
C ALA A 385 27.67 41.92 -19.93
N GLU A 386 28.57 40.95 -19.76
CA GLU A 386 29.84 40.89 -20.52
C GLU A 386 29.61 40.70 -22.02
N LYS A 387 28.70 39.80 -22.40
CA LYS A 387 28.33 39.58 -23.81
C LYS A 387 27.70 40.82 -24.44
N GLU A 388 26.87 41.54 -23.69
CA GLU A 388 26.23 42.78 -24.13
C GLU A 388 27.26 43.92 -24.28
N HIS A 389 28.24 44.01 -23.37
CA HIS A 389 29.34 44.95 -23.49
C HIS A 389 30.22 44.67 -24.73
N VAL A 390 30.58 43.40 -24.98
CA VAL A 390 31.33 43.00 -26.18
C VAL A 390 30.55 43.37 -27.45
N LEU A 391 29.24 43.06 -27.49
CA LEU A 391 28.38 43.38 -28.63
C LEU A 391 28.28 44.89 -28.90
N ASN A 392 28.22 45.71 -27.84
CA ASN A 392 28.16 47.17 -27.96
C ASN A 392 29.51 47.81 -28.26
N SER A 393 30.63 47.15 -27.97
CA SER A 393 31.99 47.59 -28.32
C SER A 393 32.45 47.19 -29.72
N THR A 394 31.65 46.39 -30.44
CA THR A 394 31.92 45.94 -31.82
C THR A 394 31.04 46.65 -32.87
N LYS A 395 30.30 47.68 -32.45
CA LYS A 395 29.65 48.68 -33.31
C LYS A 395 30.43 49.99 -33.21
#